data_AF-A0A661M7R1-F1
#
_entry.id   AF-A0A661M7R1-F1
#
_cell.length_a   1.000
_cell.length_b   1.000
_cell.length_c   1.000
_cell.angle_alpha   90.00
_cell.angle_beta   90.00
_cell.angle_gamma   90.00
#
_symmetry.space_group_name_H-M   'P 1'
#
loop_
_entity.id
_entity.type
_entity.pdbx_description
1 polymer ?
#
loop_
_entity_poly.entity_id
_entity_poly.type
_entity_poly.pdbx_seq_one_letter_code
_entity_poly.pdbx_strand_id
1 'polypeptide(L)'
;MQRKYTVLFMPSGRRIEVKEGTTILDAARMADIEISAPCGGTGRCRKCTVIISSEEFLACQTPVHEDITVYIPEEATLRVLEETVDSDTPLECVEKFGIAVDIG
;
A
#
# COMPACT_ATOMS: atom_id res chain seq x y z
N MET A 1 11.58 -17.94 -19.29
CA MET A 1 10.28 -18.24 -18.63
C MET A 1 10.31 -17.57 -17.28
N GLN A 2 9.39 -16.64 -16.99
CA GLN A 2 9.29 -16.02 -15.65
C GLN A 2 8.31 -16.84 -14.84
N ARG A 3 8.74 -17.41 -13.69
CA ARG A 3 7.81 -18.05 -12.75
C ARG A 3 7.00 -16.98 -12.04
N LYS A 4 5.74 -17.30 -11.74
CA LYS A 4 4.83 -16.43 -11.01
C LYS A 4 4.33 -17.17 -9.78
N TYR A 5 4.12 -16.43 -8.71
CA TYR A 5 3.67 -16.93 -7.43
C TYR A 5 2.48 -16.11 -6.94
N THR A 6 1.60 -16.75 -6.18
CA THR A 6 0.41 -16.11 -5.62
C THR A 6 0.69 -15.69 -4.19
N VAL A 7 0.41 -14.42 -3.88
CA VAL A 7 0.52 -13.87 -2.52
C VAL A 7 -0.88 -13.55 -2.02
N LEU A 8 -1.25 -14.14 -0.88
CA LEU A 8 -2.52 -13.90 -0.20
C LEU A 8 -2.28 -13.00 1.02
N PHE A 9 -2.92 -11.84 1.05
CA PHE A 9 -2.88 -10.89 2.15
C PHE A 9 -4.11 -11.03 3.04
N MET A 10 -3.89 -11.36 4.30
CA MET A 10 -4.92 -11.51 5.35
C MET A 10 -4.73 -10.41 6.41
N PRO A 11 -5.78 -9.92 7.09
CA PRO A 11 -7.19 -10.31 6.97
C PRO A 11 -7.93 -9.64 5.80
N SER A 12 -7.30 -8.75 5.04
CA SER A 12 -7.92 -8.01 3.93
C SER A 12 -8.47 -8.90 2.79
N GLY A 13 -8.09 -10.18 2.74
CA GLY A 13 -8.55 -11.14 1.74
C GLY A 13 -8.07 -10.84 0.32
N ARG A 14 -7.04 -9.98 0.16
CA ARG A 14 -6.51 -9.57 -1.14
C ARG A 14 -5.55 -10.63 -1.65
N ARG A 15 -5.75 -11.10 -2.89
CA ARG A 15 -4.84 -12.05 -3.55
C ARG A 15 -4.27 -11.42 -4.82
N ILE A 16 -2.97 -11.55 -5.02
CA ILE A 16 -2.32 -11.06 -6.24
C ILE A 16 -1.30 -12.07 -6.76
N GLU A 17 -0.99 -11.96 -8.05
CA GLU A 17 -0.02 -12.80 -8.73
C GLU A 17 1.21 -11.96 -9.09
N VAL A 18 2.36 -12.30 -8.51
CA VAL A 18 3.62 -11.58 -8.70
C VAL A 18 4.65 -12.47 -9.38
N LYS A 19 5.68 -11.85 -9.96
CA LYS A 19 6.79 -12.59 -10.55
C LYS A 19 7.72 -13.10 -9.45
N GLU A 20 8.41 -14.20 -9.75
CA GLU A 20 9.53 -14.67 -8.95
C GLU A 20 10.54 -13.55 -8.71
N GLY A 21 10.92 -13.35 -7.44
CA GLY A 21 11.85 -12.30 -7.02
C GLY A 21 11.19 -10.94 -6.72
N THR A 22 9.88 -10.78 -6.93
CA THR A 22 9.15 -9.62 -6.41
C THR A 22 9.16 -9.64 -4.88
N THR A 23 9.38 -8.49 -4.24
CA THR A 23 9.37 -8.41 -2.77
C THR A 23 7.95 -8.34 -2.22
N ILE A 24 7.73 -8.79 -0.98
CA ILE A 24 6.42 -8.70 -0.34
C ILE A 24 5.96 -7.24 -0.23
N LEU A 25 6.87 -6.28 -0.06
CA LEU A 25 6.55 -4.85 -0.06
C LEU A 25 5.96 -4.40 -1.41
N ASP A 26 6.57 -4.82 -2.51
CA ASP A 26 6.11 -4.48 -3.86
C ASP A 26 4.80 -5.19 -4.18
N ALA A 27 4.68 -6.46 -3.77
CA ALA A 27 3.44 -7.22 -3.82
C ALA A 27 2.31 -6.51 -3.04
N ALA A 28 2.58 -6.02 -1.82
CA ALA A 28 1.58 -5.30 -1.03
C ALA A 28 1.12 -4.02 -1.74
N ARG A 29 2.05 -3.25 -2.34
CA ARG A 29 1.70 -2.07 -3.15
C ARG A 29 0.83 -2.43 -4.35
N MET A 30 1.13 -3.53 -5.05
CA MET A 30 0.30 -4.03 -6.15
C MET A 30 -1.09 -4.48 -5.69
N ALA A 31 -1.21 -4.94 -4.44
CA ALA A 31 -2.47 -5.34 -3.81
C ALA A 31 -3.26 -4.15 -3.22
N ASP A 32 -2.80 -2.92 -3.45
CA ASP A 32 -3.36 -1.68 -2.86
C ASP A 32 -3.25 -1.65 -1.32
N ILE A 33 -2.21 -2.28 -0.77
CA ILE A 33 -1.90 -2.33 0.65
C ILE A 33 -0.71 -1.42 0.93
N GLU A 34 -0.95 -0.30 1.61
CA GLU A 34 0.10 0.66 1.94
C GLU A 34 0.87 0.24 3.20
N ILE A 35 2.04 -0.37 3.01
CA ILE A 35 2.95 -0.67 4.12
C ILE A 35 3.86 0.54 4.37
N SER A 36 3.77 1.11 5.58
CA SER A 36 4.64 2.20 6.02
C SER A 36 6.11 1.76 6.13
N ALA A 37 6.91 2.07 5.12
CA ALA A 37 8.35 1.77 5.08
C ALA A 37 9.22 3.04 4.92
N PRO A 38 9.22 3.97 5.89
CA PRO A 38 9.97 5.23 5.78
C PRO A 38 11.49 5.02 5.70
N CYS A 39 11.99 3.86 6.12
CA CYS A 39 13.41 3.51 6.01
C CYS A 39 13.84 3.04 4.61
N GLY A 40 12.97 3.12 3.60
CA GLY A 40 13.32 2.82 2.20
C GLY A 40 13.74 1.36 1.95
N GLY A 41 13.33 0.43 2.82
CA GLY A 41 13.70 -0.99 2.72
C GLY A 41 14.96 -1.41 3.47
N THR A 42 15.57 -0.51 4.27
CA THR A 42 16.78 -0.82 5.06
C THR A 42 16.52 -1.77 6.24
N GLY A 43 15.25 -2.09 6.58
CA GLY A 43 14.89 -2.99 7.69
C GLY A 43 15.14 -2.46 9.11
N ARG A 44 15.74 -1.27 9.27
CA ARG A 44 15.99 -0.67 10.59
C ARG A 44 14.74 -0.16 11.28
N CYS A 45 13.72 0.24 10.51
CA CYS A 45 12.50 0.83 11.05
C CYS A 45 11.52 -0.22 11.60
N ARG A 46 11.60 -1.48 11.17
CA ARG A 46 10.67 -2.57 11.54
C ARG A 46 9.17 -2.23 11.42
N LYS A 47 8.82 -1.23 10.60
CA LYS A 47 7.43 -0.82 10.34
C LYS A 47 6.77 -1.62 9.21
N CYS A 48 7.57 -2.33 8.41
CA CYS A 48 7.11 -3.24 7.36
C CYS A 48 7.10 -4.70 7.83
N THR A 49 6.88 -4.91 9.13
CA THR A 49 6.81 -6.24 9.72
C THR A 49 5.50 -6.89 9.32
N VAL A 50 5.59 -8.10 8.79
CA VAL A 50 4.46 -8.92 8.35
C VAL A 50 4.62 -10.31 8.95
N ILE A 51 3.51 -11.02 9.12
CA ILE A 51 3.53 -12.36 9.71
C ILE A 51 3.32 -13.38 8.61
N ILE A 52 4.21 -14.35 8.48
CA ILE A 52 4.14 -15.45 7.52
C ILE A 52 4.26 -16.75 8.32
N SER A 53 3.31 -17.66 8.21
CA SER A 53 3.35 -18.96 8.91
C SER A 53 3.64 -18.85 10.42
N SER A 54 3.07 -17.84 11.09
CA SER A 54 3.30 -17.53 12.51
C SER A 54 4.70 -17.01 12.89
N GLU A 55 5.51 -16.61 11.91
CA GLU A 55 6.79 -15.93 12.13
C GLU A 55 6.77 -14.50 11.57
N GLU A 56 7.52 -13.60 12.19
CA GLU A 56 7.60 -12.20 11.78
C GLU A 56 8.73 -11.98 10.77
N PHE A 57 8.39 -11.45 9.60
CA PHE A 57 9.32 -11.14 8.51
C PHE A 57 9.25 -9.66 8.11
N LEU A 58 10.32 -9.17 7.48
CA LEU A 58 10.37 -7.81 6.92
C LEU A 58 9.96 -7.85 5.45
N ALA A 59 8.79 -7.29 5.12
CA ALA A 59 8.25 -7.33 3.75
C ALA A 59 9.20 -6.71 2.71
N CYS A 60 10.06 -5.77 3.12
CA CYS A 60 11.04 -5.13 2.24
C CYS A 60 12.28 -5.98 1.93
N GLN A 61 12.54 -7.05 2.69
CA GLN A 61 13.70 -7.93 2.50
C GLN A 61 13.31 -9.35 2.09
N THR A 62 12.02 -9.70 2.17
CA THR A 62 11.53 -11.02 1.80
C THR A 62 11.09 -11.03 0.33
N PRO A 63 11.87 -11.66 -0.57
CA PRO A 63 11.43 -11.94 -1.94
C PRO A 63 10.48 -13.14 -2.00
N VAL A 64 9.59 -13.14 -2.98
CA VAL A 64 8.62 -14.22 -3.23
C VAL A 64 9.22 -15.23 -4.21
N HIS A 65 9.39 -16.45 -3.74
CA HIS A 65 9.88 -17.61 -4.53
C HIS A 65 8.92 -18.81 -4.50
N GLU A 66 7.78 -18.67 -3.83
CA GLU A 66 6.72 -19.67 -3.72
C GLU A 66 5.40 -18.98 -3.34
N ASP A 67 4.30 -19.72 -3.37
CA ASP A 67 3.00 -19.27 -2.88
C ASP A 67 3.02 -19.09 -1.35
N ILE A 68 2.74 -17.86 -0.89
CA ILE A 68 2.79 -17.48 0.53
C ILE A 68 1.52 -16.75 0.97
N THR A 69 1.14 -16.98 2.23
CA THR A 69 0.07 -16.23 2.90
C THR A 69 0.71 -15.28 3.91
N VAL A 70 0.49 -13.99 3.70
CA VAL A 70 1.03 -12.90 4.50
C VAL A 70 -0.10 -12.32 5.33
N TYR A 71 0.07 -12.33 6.64
CA TYR A 71 -0.83 -11.70 7.58
C TYR A 71 -0.31 -10.30 7.94
N ILE A 72 -1.11 -9.29 7.63
CA ILE A 72 -0.84 -7.87 7.88
C ILE A 72 -1.89 -7.41 8.91
N PRO A 73 -1.51 -7.08 10.14
CA PRO A 73 -2.46 -6.50 11.08
C PRO A 73 -3.04 -5.20 10.49
N GLU A 74 -4.37 -5.07 10.50
CA GLU A 74 -5.20 -4.06 9.82
C GLU A 74 -4.96 -2.59 10.24
N GLU A 75 -3.88 -2.28 10.98
CA GLU A 75 -3.52 -0.91 11.35
C GLU A 75 -2.92 -0.07 10.19
N ALA A 76 -2.79 -0.65 9.00
CA ALA A 76 -2.25 0.03 7.81
C ALA A 76 -3.33 0.54 6.82
N THR A 77 -4.63 0.30 7.09
CA THR A 77 -5.72 0.45 6.11
C THR A 77 -6.64 1.64 6.43
N LEU A 78 -6.11 2.87 6.43
CA LEU A 78 -6.97 4.06 6.51
C LEU A 78 -6.58 5.11 5.48
N ARG A 79 -7.11 4.94 4.27
CA ARG A 79 -7.71 5.97 3.40
C ARG A 79 -8.36 5.26 2.21
N VAL A 80 -9.31 5.93 1.58
CA VAL A 80 -10.11 5.48 0.42
C VAL A 80 -11.38 4.71 0.80
N LEU A 81 -12.37 5.49 1.27
CA LEU A 81 -13.73 5.21 0.85
C LEU A 81 -13.82 5.53 -0.65
N GLU A 82 -14.03 4.48 -1.43
CA GLU A 82 -14.79 4.39 -2.68
C GLU A 82 -14.26 5.10 -3.95
N GLU A 83 -13.98 4.26 -4.96
CA GLU A 83 -13.75 4.57 -6.37
C GLU A 83 -14.96 5.23 -7.07
N THR A 84 -14.70 5.72 -8.30
CA THR A 84 -15.59 6.11 -9.42
C THR A 84 -15.90 7.61 -9.51
N VAL A 85 -15.79 8.32 -10.65
CA VAL A 85 -15.47 8.03 -12.05
C VAL A 85 -15.17 9.36 -12.76
N ASP A 86 -14.35 9.26 -13.80
CA ASP A 86 -14.24 10.10 -15.00
C ASP A 86 -13.73 11.57 -14.94
N SER A 87 -12.66 11.75 -15.71
CA SER A 87 -12.34 12.85 -16.62
C SER A 87 -13.12 14.16 -16.45
N ASP A 88 -12.41 15.23 -16.06
CA ASP A 88 -12.04 16.29 -17.00
C ASP A 88 -11.02 17.25 -16.34
N THR A 89 -9.86 17.41 -16.98
CA THR A 89 -9.03 18.62 -16.84
C THR A 89 -9.39 19.46 -18.05
N PRO A 90 -9.73 20.77 -17.96
CA PRO A 90 -8.75 21.78 -17.59
C PRO A 90 -9.24 23.12 -17.00
N LEU A 91 -8.26 23.86 -16.44
CA LEU A 91 -8.08 25.33 -16.39
C LEU A 91 -9.12 26.27 -15.71
N GLU A 92 -8.55 27.10 -14.83
CA GLU A 92 -8.85 28.50 -14.50
C GLU A 92 -10.30 28.96 -14.23
N CYS A 93 -10.57 29.38 -12.99
CA CYS A 93 -11.09 30.75 -12.78
C CYS A 93 -10.78 31.26 -11.37
N VAL A 94 -10.07 32.38 -11.32
CA VAL A 94 -9.76 33.21 -10.16
C VAL A 94 -11.00 34.03 -9.81
N GLU A 95 -11.46 34.00 -8.57
CA GLU A 95 -12.25 35.08 -7.94
C GLU A 95 -12.33 34.79 -6.42
N LYS A 96 -11.35 35.19 -5.61
CA LYS A 96 -11.24 36.50 -4.96
C LYS A 96 -12.59 37.04 -4.49
N PHE A 97 -12.98 36.76 -3.25
CA PHE A 97 -13.61 37.75 -2.36
C PHE A 97 -13.42 37.35 -0.90
N GLY A 98 -12.47 38.02 -0.24
CA GLY A 98 -12.41 38.09 1.21
C GLY A 98 -13.44 39.11 1.68
N ILE A 99 -14.38 38.68 2.52
CA ILE A 99 -15.28 39.59 3.22
C ILE A 99 -14.61 39.92 4.56
N ALA A 100 -13.94 41.07 4.60
CA ALA A 100 -13.58 41.71 5.86
C ALA A 100 -14.83 42.42 6.40
N VAL A 101 -15.28 42.02 7.59
CA VAL A 101 -16.33 42.74 8.34
C VAL A 101 -15.63 43.71 9.29
N ASP A 102 -15.82 45.00 9.05
CA ASP A 102 -15.42 46.10 9.91
C ASP A 102 -16.70 46.80 10.39
N ILE A 103 -17.03 46.69 11.69
CA ILE A 103 -17.87 47.63 12.43
C ILE A 103 -17.30 47.71 13.85
N GLY A 104 -16.71 48.86 14.18
CA GLY A 104 -16.26 49.22 15.54
C GLY A 104 -15.48 50.52 15.55
#